data_AF-A0A3M1BEJ3-F1
#
_entry.id   AF-A0A3M1BEJ3-F1
#
_cell.length_a   1.000
_cell.length_b   1.000
_cell.length_c   1.000
_cell.angle_alpha   90.00
_cell.angle_beta   90.00
_cell.angle_gamma   90.00
#
_symmetry.space_group_name_H-M   'P 1'
#
loop_
_entity.id
_entity.type
_entity.pdbx_description
1 polymer ?
#
loop_
_entity_poly.entity_id
_entity_poly.type
_entity_poly.pdbx_seq_one_letter_code
_entity_poly.pdbx_strand_id
1 'polypeptide(L)'
;MSDKPIKRIGVYTSGGDAPGMNAALRAVVRTGIYRGLDVYGIYSGYEGMINDDIKKLNVRDVGNIIQRGGTFLKTARSMEFMTPEGRKKAHA
;
A
#
# COMPACT_ATOMS: atom_id res chain seq x y z
N MET A 1 -6.12 -13.20 -22.60
CA MET A 1 -5.98 -12.25 -21.48
C MET A 1 -7.07 -11.21 -21.64
N SER A 2 -7.87 -10.94 -20.61
CA SER A 2 -8.95 -9.96 -20.70
C SER A 2 -8.37 -8.55 -20.57
N ASP A 3 -8.50 -7.73 -21.61
CA ASP A 3 -8.13 -6.30 -21.62
C ASP A 3 -9.11 -5.46 -20.79
N LYS A 4 -9.29 -5.82 -19.51
CA LYS A 4 -10.03 -4.97 -18.59
C LYS A 4 -9.13 -3.84 -18.13
N PRO A 5 -9.55 -2.56 -18.29
CA PRO A 5 -8.76 -1.44 -17.82
C PRO A 5 -8.57 -1.55 -16.30
N ILE A 6 -7.35 -1.37 -15.83
CA ILE A 6 -7.04 -1.30 -14.40
C ILE A 6 -7.75 -0.06 -13.84
N LYS A 7 -8.64 -0.27 -12.86
CA LYS A 7 -9.37 0.81 -12.18
C LYS A 7 -8.86 1.10 -10.78
N ARG A 8 -8.16 0.14 -10.17
CA ARG A 8 -7.73 0.21 -8.77
C ARG A 8 -6.31 -0.30 -8.61
N ILE A 9 -5.56 0.32 -7.71
CA ILE A 9 -4.23 -0.12 -7.32
C ILE A 9 -4.09 -0.12 -5.79
N GLY A 10 -3.41 -1.14 -5.27
CA GLY A 10 -2.98 -1.20 -3.87
C GLY A 10 -1.50 -0.86 -3.75
N VAL A 11 -1.12 -0.11 -2.71
CA VAL A 11 0.27 0.25 -2.43
C VAL A 11 0.60 -0.01 -0.95
N TYR A 12 1.80 -0.52 -0.68
CA TYR A 12 2.28 -0.84 0.66
C TYR A 12 3.81 -0.73 0.73
N THR A 13 4.33 -0.69 1.95
CA THR A 13 5.77 -0.71 2.24
C THR A 13 6.06 -1.84 3.22
N SER A 14 6.92 -2.78 2.83
CA SER A 14 7.31 -3.94 3.65
C SER A 14 8.82 -3.92 3.91
N GLY A 15 9.26 -4.52 5.01
CA GLY A 15 10.67 -4.61 5.39
C GLY A 15 11.12 -3.52 6.35
N GLY A 16 12.40 -3.17 6.33
CA GLY A 16 12.94 -2.09 7.16
C GLY A 16 12.58 -0.72 6.58
N ASP A 17 12.21 0.22 7.44
CA ASP A 17 11.92 1.59 7.05
C ASP A 17 13.17 2.28 6.46
N ALA A 18 12.99 2.98 5.34
CA ALA A 18 14.05 3.71 4.67
C ALA A 18 13.63 5.16 4.35
N PRO A 19 14.56 6.14 4.41
CA PRO A 19 14.32 7.48 3.92
C PRO A 19 13.82 7.46 2.47
N GLY A 20 12.76 8.22 2.17
CA GLY A 20 12.17 8.31 0.85
C GLY A 20 10.96 7.41 0.59
N MET A 21 10.63 6.45 1.46
CA MET A 21 9.42 5.64 1.32
C MET A 21 8.14 6.49 1.25
N ASN A 22 8.01 7.50 2.11
CA ASN A 22 6.89 8.45 2.05
C ASN A 22 6.85 9.25 0.75
N ALA A 23 8.00 9.59 0.17
CA ALA A 23 8.07 10.29 -1.11
C ALA A 23 7.59 9.39 -2.26
N ALA A 24 8.02 8.12 -2.27
CA ALA A 24 7.56 7.12 -3.23
C ALA A 24 6.04 6.89 -3.13
N LEU A 25 5.53 6.69 -1.91
CA LEU A 25 4.09 6.52 -1.67
C LEU A 25 3.29 7.72 -2.16
N ARG A 26 3.74 8.94 -1.84
CA ARG A 26 3.08 10.15 -2.33
C ARG A 26 3.07 10.24 -3.85
N ALA A 27 4.16 9.88 -4.52
CA ALA A 27 4.24 9.90 -5.96
C ALA A 27 3.27 8.91 -6.61
N VAL A 28 3.19 7.68 -6.09
CA VAL A 28 2.26 6.64 -6.57
C VAL A 28 0.82 7.08 -6.36
N VAL A 29 0.46 7.52 -5.15
CA VAL A 29 -0.92 7.93 -4.82
C VAL A 29 -1.38 9.09 -5.67
N ARG A 30 -0.58 10.17 -5.77
CA ARG A 30 -0.96 11.35 -6.57
C ARG A 30 -1.05 11.04 -8.06
N THR A 31 -0.11 10.26 -8.59
CA THR A 31 -0.13 9.88 -10.01
C THR A 31 -1.31 8.97 -10.32
N GLY A 32 -1.60 8.00 -9.46
CA GLY A 32 -2.74 7.10 -9.63
C GLY A 32 -4.07 7.86 -9.65
N ILE A 33 -4.29 8.72 -8.67
CA ILE A 33 -5.50 9.57 -8.60
C ILE A 33 -5.60 10.49 -9.83
N TYR A 34 -4.50 11.13 -10.23
CA TYR A 34 -4.46 11.99 -11.42
C TYR A 34 -4.85 11.23 -12.70
N ARG A 35 -4.48 9.94 -12.81
CA ARG A 35 -4.84 9.05 -13.92
C ARG A 35 -6.24 8.44 -13.79
N GLY A 36 -7.04 8.85 -12.80
CA GLY A 36 -8.40 8.33 -12.58
C GLY A 36 -8.46 6.94 -11.94
N LEU A 37 -7.39 6.49 -11.28
CA LEU A 37 -7.37 5.23 -10.53
C LEU A 37 -7.83 5.44 -9.08
N ASP A 38 -8.55 4.47 -8.53
CA ASP A 38 -8.73 4.38 -7.08
C ASP A 38 -7.45 3.80 -6.46
N VAL A 39 -6.83 4.53 -5.53
CA VAL A 39 -5.62 4.08 -4.85
C VAL A 39 -5.94 3.66 -3.42
N TYR A 40 -5.44 2.50 -3.01
CA TYR A 40 -5.60 1.95 -1.67
C TYR A 40 -4.25 1.76 -1.00
N GLY A 41 -4.13 2.17 0.25
CA GLY A 41 -2.97 1.94 1.10
C GLY A 41 -3.20 0.71 1.97
N ILE A 42 -2.25 -0.22 1.96
CA ILE A 42 -2.26 -1.39 2.85
C ILE A 42 -1.32 -1.07 4.00
N TYR A 43 -1.87 -1.05 5.21
CA TYR A 43 -1.09 -0.74 6.41
C TYR A 43 -0.29 -1.95 6.86
N SER A 44 0.82 -1.75 7.58
CA SER A 44 1.63 -2.83 8.18
C SER A 44 2.15 -3.89 7.18
N GLY A 45 2.27 -3.54 5.91
CA GLY A 45 2.81 -4.42 4.87
C GLY A 45 1.98 -5.68 4.65
N TYR A 46 2.62 -6.85 4.61
CA TYR A 46 1.94 -8.13 4.40
C TYR A 46 0.95 -8.48 5.51
N GLU A 47 1.21 -8.00 6.72
CA GLU A 47 0.35 -8.29 7.86
C GLU A 47 -1.01 -7.59 7.71
N GLY A 48 -1.04 -6.33 7.31
CA GLY A 48 -2.33 -5.67 7.05
C GLY A 48 -3.01 -6.18 5.79
N MET A 49 -2.27 -6.78 4.85
CA MET A 49 -2.89 -7.46 3.70
C MET A 49 -3.69 -8.69 4.13
N ILE A 50 -3.18 -9.47 5.09
CA ILE A 50 -3.90 -10.62 5.65
C ILE A 50 -5.10 -10.18 6.49
N ASN A 51 -4.95 -9.08 7.23
CA ASN A 51 -5.95 -8.58 8.16
C ASN A 51 -6.97 -7.61 7.53
N ASP A 52 -6.95 -7.44 6.20
CA ASP A 52 -7.78 -6.49 5.46
C ASP A 52 -7.68 -5.03 5.99
N ASP A 53 -6.49 -4.62 6.48
CA ASP A 53 -6.21 -3.23 6.86
C ASP A 53 -5.84 -2.40 5.63
N ILE A 54 -6.82 -2.28 4.73
CA ILE A 54 -6.71 -1.64 3.43
C ILE A 54 -7.65 -0.43 3.40
N LYS A 55 -7.10 0.75 3.15
CA LYS A 55 -7.88 2.00 3.15
C LYS A 55 -7.71 2.77 1.86
N LYS A 56 -8.81 3.29 1.33
CA LYS A 56 -8.78 4.19 0.18
C LYS A 56 -7.99 5.44 0.55
N LEU A 57 -7.05 5.82 -0.31
CA LEU A 57 -6.22 7.01 -0.16
C LEU A 57 -6.67 8.12 -1.10
N ASN A 58 -6.55 9.33 -0.61
CA ASN A 58 -6.86 10.58 -1.27
C ASN A 58 -5.60 11.46 -1.30
N VAL A 59 -5.65 12.55 -2.06
CA VAL A 59 -4.53 13.51 -2.18
C VAL A 59 -4.10 14.09 -0.83
N ARG A 60 -5.05 14.22 0.11
CA ARG A 60 -4.81 14.76 1.47
C ARG A 60 -4.06 13.77 2.37
N ASP A 61 -4.28 12.47 2.20
CA ASP A 61 -3.67 11.44 3.05
C ASP A 61 -2.14 11.37 2.87
N VAL A 62 -1.67 11.80 1.69
CA VAL A 62 -0.24 11.95 1.36
C VAL A 62 0.23 13.41 1.41
N GLY A 63 -0.49 14.26 2.13
CA GLY A 63 -0.10 15.63 2.43
C GLY A 63 0.94 15.68 3.55
N ASN A 64 1.98 16.50 3.39
CA ASN A 64 2.96 16.74 4.45
C ASN A 64 3.65 15.45 4.99
N ILE A 65 3.92 14.47 4.11
CA ILE A 65 4.62 13.22 4.49
C ILE A 65 6.05 13.11 3.96
N ILE A 66 6.45 13.89 2.95
CA ILE A 66 7.79 13.77 2.31
C ILE A 66 8.90 14.02 3.32
N GLN A 67 8.70 14.99 4.19
CA GLN A 67 9.66 15.39 5.21
C GLN A 67 9.62 14.51 6.48
N ARG A 68 8.73 13.50 6.52
CA ARG A 68 8.62 12.56 7.64
C ARG A 68 9.48 11.33 7.35
N GLY A 69 10.24 10.87 8.33
CA GLY A 69 11.00 9.62 8.25
C GLY A 69 10.10 8.38 8.15
N GLY A 70 10.70 7.28 7.66
CA GLY A 70 10.05 5.98 7.52
C GLY A 70 8.87 5.97 6.54
N THR A 71 7.83 5.20 6.89
CA THR A 71 6.60 5.08 6.10
C THR A 71 5.34 5.35 6.93
N PHE A 72 4.43 6.16 6.39
CA PHE A 72 3.15 6.46 7.06
C PHE A 72 2.20 5.26 7.08
N LEU A 73 2.35 4.31 6.15
CA LEU A 73 1.59 3.06 6.11
C LEU A 73 2.05 2.04 7.15
N LYS A 74 3.17 2.31 7.85
CA LYS A 74 3.83 1.35 8.75
C LYS A 74 4.30 0.10 8.01
N THR A 75 5.02 -0.75 8.74
CA THR A 75 5.54 -2.01 8.21
C THR A 75 5.63 -3.04 9.33
N ALA A 76 5.39 -4.30 8.99
CA ALA A 76 5.49 -5.42 9.90
C ALA A 76 6.03 -6.67 9.17
N ARG A 77 6.71 -7.54 9.91
CA ARG A 77 7.05 -8.88 9.43
C ARG A 77 5.82 -9.77 9.58
N SER A 78 5.48 -10.53 8.55
CA SER A 78 4.38 -11.49 8.59
C SER A 78 4.88 -12.89 8.29
N MET A 79 4.91 -13.74 9.32
CA MET A 79 5.23 -15.18 9.15
C MET A 79 4.07 -15.91 8.48
N GLU A 80 2.84 -15.48 8.76
CA GLU A 80 1.64 -16.08 8.17
C GLU A 80 1.62 -15.89 6.65
N PHE A 81 2.08 -14.76 6.14
CA PHE A 81 2.17 -14.53 4.69
C PHE A 81 3.15 -15.47 3.98
N MET A 82 4.05 -16.17 4.70
CA MET A 82 4.93 -17.17 4.11
C MET A 82 4.19 -18.48 3.79
N THR A 83 3.03 -18.73 4.39
CA THR A 83 2.26 -19.95 4.16
C THR A 83 1.29 -19.79 2.98
N PRO A 84 0.95 -20.89 2.27
CA PRO A 84 -0.13 -20.87 1.28
C PRO A 84 -1.47 -20.39 1.87
N GLU A 85 -1.77 -20.75 3.12
CA GLU A 85 -3.00 -20.39 3.81
C GLU A 85 -3.07 -18.89 4.09
N GLY A 86 -1.99 -18.28 4.57
CA GLY A 86 -1.92 -16.84 4.80
C GLY A 86 -2.06 -16.04 3.51
N ARG A 87 -1.40 -16.47 2.44
CA ARG A 87 -1.57 -15.84 1.11
C ARG A 87 -2.99 -15.99 0.58
N LYS A 88 -3.66 -17.10 0.88
CA LYS A 88 -5.07 -17.30 0.51
C LYS A 88 -5.98 -16.32 1.25
N LYS A 89 -5.71 -16.01 2.53
CA LYS A 89 -6.43 -14.97 3.28
C LYS A 89 -6.24 -13.59 2.66
N ALA A 90 -5.00 -13.22 2.33
CA ALA A 90 -4.69 -11.94 1.70
C ALA A 90 -5.27 -11.74 0.28
N HIS A 91 -5.64 -12.83 -0.40
CA HIS A 91 -6.29 -12.80 -1.72
C HIS A 91 -7.82 -12.66 -1.62
N ALA A 92 -8.41 -13.13 -0.51
CA ALA A 92 -9.86 -13.26 -0.36
C ALA A 92 -10.54 -11.89 -0.23
#